data_AF-A0A928MLD2-F1
#
_entry.id   AF-A0A928MLD2-F1
#
_cell.length_a   1.000
_cell.length_b   1.000
_cell.length_c   1.000
_cell.angle_alpha   90.00
_cell.angle_beta   90.00
_cell.angle_gamma   90.00
#
_symmetry.space_group_name_H-M   'P 1'
#
loop_
_entity.id
_entity.type
_entity.pdbx_description
1 polymer ?
#
loop_
_entity_poly.entity_id
_entity_poly.type
_entity_poly.pdbx_seq_one_letter_code
_entity_poly.pdbx_strand_id
1 'polypeptide(L)'
;MAILDELVTQIDNPDLRARIAAEVEKLAKQKKFGLVFEEHLPECTPLYEIPVKVGATVALKAGQVNDVYAVLKIENSVASCLRKVDKTKHDTST
;
A
#
# COMPACT_ATOMS: atom_id res chain seq x y z
N MET A 1 15.04 7.13 20.28
CA MET A 1 14.41 8.17 21.13
C MET A 1 14.88 8.11 22.57
N ALA A 2 14.92 6.93 23.22
CA ALA A 2 15.24 6.80 24.64
C ALA A 2 16.53 7.51 25.14
N ILE A 3 17.64 7.46 24.39
CA ILE A 3 18.90 8.12 24.78
C ILE A 3 18.79 9.65 24.77
N LEU A 4 18.02 10.21 23.83
CA LEU A 4 17.87 11.66 23.71
C LEU A 4 17.04 12.19 24.89
N ASP A 5 15.99 11.46 25.26
CA ASP A 5 15.16 11.78 26.42
C ASP A 5 15.97 11.68 27.73
N GLU A 6 16.82 10.65 27.85
CA GLU A 6 17.74 10.49 28.99
C GLU A 6 18.71 11.69 29.13
N LEU A 7 19.31 12.14 28.04
CA LEU A 7 20.19 13.32 28.04
C LEU A 7 19.45 14.62 28.41
N VAL A 8 18.18 14.75 28.02
CA VAL A 8 17.36 15.92 28.41
C VAL A 8 17.09 15.93 29.91
N THR A 9 16.95 14.77 30.55
CA THR A 9 16.76 14.71 32.02
C THR A 9 17.99 15.14 32.82
N GLN A 10 19.19 15.07 32.23
CA GLN A 10 20.45 15.49 32.85
C GLN A 10 20.66 17.02 32.86
N ILE A 11 19.72 17.80 32.31
CA ILE A 11 19.80 19.26 32.30
C ILE A 11 19.35 19.80 33.67
N ASP A 12 20.27 20.47 34.38
CA ASP A 12 20.04 21.03 35.72
C ASP A 12 19.01 22.18 35.72
N ASN A 13 19.01 22.99 34.67
CA ASN A 13 18.12 24.14 34.57
C ASN A 13 16.70 23.70 34.13
N PRO A 14 15.66 23.93 34.96
CA PRO A 14 14.31 23.46 34.69
C PRO A 14 13.66 24.13 33.47
N ASP A 15 13.93 25.42 33.23
CA ASP A 15 13.39 26.16 32.10
C ASP A 15 14.02 25.70 30.78
N LEU A 16 15.33 25.47 30.76
CA LEU A 16 16.03 24.95 29.59
C LEU A 16 15.60 23.52 29.28
N ARG A 17 15.45 22.68 30.31
CA ARG A 17 14.95 21.30 30.17
C ARG A 17 13.57 21.27 29.53
N ALA A 18 12.64 22.11 29.99
CA ALA A 18 11.29 22.16 29.44
C ALA A 18 11.27 22.58 27.96
N ARG A 19 12.07 23.60 27.59
CA ARG A 19 12.16 24.07 26.20
C ARG A 19 12.73 23.00 25.27
N ILE A 20 13.78 22.31 25.69
CA ILE A 20 14.43 21.27 24.88
C ILE A 20 13.54 20.02 24.77
N ALA A 21 12.87 19.61 25.85
CA ALA A 21 11.93 18.49 25.83
C ALA A 21 10.79 18.72 24.82
N ALA A 22 10.21 19.92 24.81
CA ALA A 22 9.15 20.27 23.87
C ALA A 22 9.61 20.22 22.40
N GLU A 23 10.86 20.60 22.13
CA GLU A 23 11.41 20.57 20.77
C GLU A 23 11.77 19.14 20.31
N VAL A 24 12.28 18.31 21.23
CA VAL A 24 12.51 16.88 20.99
C VAL A 24 11.20 16.14 20.68
N GLU A 25 10.13 16.45 21.41
CA GLU A 25 8.81 15.86 21.18
C GLU A 25 8.25 16.22 19.79
N LYS A 26 8.42 17.47 19.36
CA LYS A 26 8.05 17.90 17.99
C LYS A 26 8.88 17.16 16.94
N LEU A 27 10.19 17.02 17.15
CA LEU A 27 11.09 16.31 16.24
C LEU A 27 10.73 14.83 16.13
N ALA A 28 10.31 14.20 17.24
CA ALA A 28 9.81 12.83 17.24
C ALA A 28 8.50 12.67 16.47
N LYS A 29 7.59 13.64 16.55
CA LYS A 29 6.33 13.65 15.78
C LYS A 29 6.54 13.90 14.29
N GLN A 30 7.54 14.71 13.92
CA GLN A 30 7.86 15.02 12.52
C GLN A 30 8.65 13.91 11.83
N LYS A 31 9.58 13.24 12.53
CA LYS A 31 10.30 12.10 11.98
C LYS A 31 9.45 10.83 12.06
N LYS A 32 8.50 10.71 11.14
CA LYS A 32 7.96 9.39 10.77
C LYS A 32 9.06 8.59 10.08
N PHE A 33 9.90 7.89 10.85
CA PHE A 33 10.56 6.69 10.35
C PHE A 33 9.53 5.56 10.30
N GLY A 34 8.53 5.73 9.44
CA GLY A 34 7.77 4.59 8.95
C GLY A 34 8.53 4.05 7.76
N LEU A 35 8.63 2.74 7.63
CA LEU A 35 8.83 2.13 6.32
C LEU A 35 7.88 2.86 5.36
N VAL A 36 8.45 3.59 4.41
CA VAL A 36 7.73 4.06 3.24
C VAL A 36 7.43 2.78 2.48
N PHE A 37 6.37 2.09 2.88
CA PHE A 37 5.71 1.18 1.98
C PHE A 37 5.17 2.09 0.89
N GLU A 38 5.93 2.22 -0.20
CA GLU A 38 5.30 2.44 -1.49
C GLU A 38 4.18 1.40 -1.54
N GLU A 39 2.93 1.85 -1.66
CA GLU A 39 1.83 0.96 -1.99
C GLU A 39 2.33 0.14 -3.18
N HIS A 40 2.60 -1.15 -2.95
CA HIS A 40 2.95 -2.05 -4.03
C HIS A 40 1.66 -2.17 -4.83
N LEU A 41 1.51 -1.29 -5.82
CA LEU A 41 0.48 -1.43 -6.82
C LEU A 41 0.69 -2.83 -7.40
N PRO A 42 -0.35 -3.68 -7.48
CA PRO A 42 -0.20 -4.97 -8.13
C PRO A 42 0.46 -4.73 -9.49
N GLU A 43 1.63 -5.33 -9.71
CA GLU A 43 2.36 -5.19 -10.96
C GLU A 43 1.57 -5.90 -12.07
N CYS A 44 0.57 -5.22 -12.62
CA CYS A 44 -0.22 -5.72 -13.72
C CYS A 44 0.52 -5.43 -15.02
N THR A 45 1.41 -6.35 -15.42
CA THR A 45 2.09 -6.27 -16.73
C THR A 45 1.17 -6.84 -17.81
N PRO A 46 0.74 -6.05 -18.81
CA PRO A 46 -0.09 -6.56 -19.89
C PRO A 46 0.73 -7.52 -20.77
N LEU A 47 0.24 -8.74 -20.94
CA LEU A 47 0.84 -9.72 -21.84
C LEU A 47 0.09 -9.72 -23.18
N TYR A 48 0.76 -9.21 -24.21
CA TYR A 48 0.21 -9.16 -25.57
C TYR A 48 0.36 -10.51 -26.27
N GLU A 49 -0.50 -10.76 -27.27
CA GLU A 49 -0.45 -11.95 -28.14
C GLU A 49 -0.71 -13.30 -27.45
N ILE A 50 -1.09 -13.28 -26.17
CA ILE A 50 -1.50 -14.50 -25.45
C ILE A 50 -2.96 -14.80 -25.75
N PRO A 51 -3.30 -16.04 -26.20
CA PRO A 51 -4.69 -16.43 -26.42
C PRO A 51 -5.46 -16.47 -25.10
N VAL A 52 -6.66 -15.90 -25.11
CA VAL A 52 -7.57 -15.90 -23.95
C VAL A 52 -8.09 -17.30 -23.68
N LYS A 53 -7.96 -17.78 -22.45
CA LYS A 53 -8.45 -19.09 -21.99
C LYS A 53 -9.53 -18.92 -20.93
N VAL A 54 -10.41 -19.91 -20.80
CA VAL A 54 -11.35 -19.99 -19.67
C VAL A 54 -10.56 -20.04 -18.36
N GLY A 55 -10.98 -19.25 -17.37
CA GLY A 55 -10.27 -19.07 -16.10
C GLY A 55 -9.12 -18.06 -16.15
N ALA A 56 -8.75 -17.54 -17.32
CA ALA A 56 -7.73 -16.50 -17.41
C ALA A 56 -8.22 -15.18 -16.83
N THR A 57 -7.24 -14.38 -16.39
CA THR A 57 -7.43 -13.01 -15.93
C THR A 57 -7.11 -12.08 -17.09
N VAL A 58 -8.09 -11.28 -17.51
CA VAL A 58 -8.00 -10.43 -18.70
C VAL A 58 -8.41 -9.00 -18.36
N ALA A 59 -7.83 -8.04 -19.08
CA ALA A 59 -8.25 -6.63 -19.05
C ALA A 59 -8.64 -6.21 -20.48
N LEU A 60 -9.45 -5.16 -20.58
CA LEU A 60 -9.81 -4.59 -21.88
C LEU A 60 -8.59 -3.94 -22.53
N LYS A 61 -8.35 -4.23 -23.82
CA LYS A 61 -7.19 -3.71 -24.57
C LYS A 61 -7.07 -2.18 -24.58
N ALA A 62 -8.20 -1.47 -24.50
CA ALA A 62 -8.27 0.00 -24.45
C ALA A 62 -8.78 0.54 -23.09
N GLY A 63 -8.86 -0.32 -22.07
CA GLY A 63 -9.35 0.04 -20.74
C GLY A 63 -8.21 0.27 -19.73
N GLN A 64 -8.59 0.57 -18.48
CA GLN A 64 -7.63 0.57 -17.39
C GLN A 64 -7.18 -0.87 -17.09
N VAL A 65 -5.89 -1.09 -16.94
CA VAL A 65 -5.33 -2.42 -16.61
C VAL A 65 -5.83 -2.91 -15.23
N ASN A 66 -6.25 -1.98 -14.36
CA ASN A 66 -6.87 -2.28 -13.06
C ASN A 66 -8.30 -2.83 -13.19
N ASP A 67 -8.97 -2.66 -14.34
CA ASP A 67 -10.27 -3.28 -14.59
C ASP A 67 -10.08 -4.72 -15.07
N VAL A 68 -9.95 -5.59 -14.07
CA VAL A 68 -9.65 -7.01 -14.27
C VAL A 68 -10.95 -7.83 -14.37
N TYR A 69 -10.97 -8.77 -15.31
CA TYR A 69 -12.08 -9.68 -15.51
C TYR A 69 -11.60 -11.14 -15.50
N ALA A 70 -12.43 -12.02 -14.97
CA ALA A 70 -12.23 -13.46 -15.06
C ALA A 70 -13.09 -14.04 -16.18
N VAL A 71 -12.48 -14.83 -17.08
CA VAL A 71 -13.21 -15.46 -18.19
C VAL A 71 -13.96 -16.70 -17.68
N LEU A 72 -15.28 -16.69 -17.79
CA LEU A 72 -16.13 -17.82 -17.38
C LEU A 72 -16.33 -18.83 -18.50
N LYS A 73 -16.55 -18.33 -19.72
CA LYS A 73 -16.85 -19.15 -20.89
C LYS A 73 -16.45 -18.43 -22.17
N ILE A 74 -16.08 -19.19 -23.20
CA ILE A 74 -15.81 -18.66 -24.54
C ILE A 74 -16.69 -19.43 -25.52
N GLU A 75 -17.53 -18.73 -26.25
CA GLU A 75 -18.39 -19.30 -27.31
C GLU A 75 -18.31 -18.41 -28.55
N ASN A 76 -18.14 -19.00 -29.73
CA ASN A 76 -18.10 -18.26 -31.01
C ASN A 76 -17.15 -17.05 -31.01
N SER A 77 -15.96 -17.20 -30.41
CA SER A 77 -14.96 -16.13 -30.23
C SER A 77 -15.41 -14.95 -29.35
N VAL A 78 -16.50 -15.11 -28.61
CA VAL A 78 -16.99 -14.15 -27.61
C VAL A 78 -16.74 -14.72 -26.22
N ALA A 79 -15.98 -13.99 -25.41
CA ALA A 79 -15.72 -14.35 -24.02
C ALA A 79 -16.78 -13.73 -23.10
N SER A 80 -17.43 -14.56 -22.29
CA SER A 80 -18.27 -14.13 -21.18
C SER A 80 -17.41 -13.96 -19.94
N CYS A 81 -17.32 -12.73 -19.43
CA CYS A 81 -16.38 -12.35 -18.39
C CYS A 81 -17.10 -11.77 -17.16
N LEU A 82 -16.60 -12.09 -15.96
CA LEU A 82 -17.04 -11.50 -14.70
C LEU A 82 -16.02 -10.47 -14.22
N ARG A 83 -16.46 -9.23 -13.96
CA ARG A 83 -15.58 -8.19 -13.41
C ARG A 83 -15.15 -8.58 -11.99
N LYS A 84 -13.84 -8.68 -11.76
CA LYS A 84 -13.27 -8.76 -10.43
C LYS A 84 -13.17 -7.34 -9.89
N VAL A 85 -14.16 -6.94 -9.11
CA VAL A 85 -14.02 -5.75 -8.26
C VAL A 85 -13.20 -6.21 -7.07
N ASP A 86 -12.02 -5.64 -6.87
CA ASP A 86 -11.20 -5.88 -5.69
C ASP A 86 -12.03 -5.57 -4.44
N LYS A 87 -12.61 -6.62 -3.86
CA LYS A 87 -12.85 -6.67 -2.42
C LYS A 87 -11.52 -7.15 -1.86
N THR A 88 -10.67 -6.20 -1.49
CA THR A 88 -9.69 -6.40 -0.43
C THR A 88 -10.48 -6.89 0.80
N LYS A 89 -10.70 -8.21 0.88
CA LYS A 89 -11.09 -8.84 2.12
C LYS A 89 -9.84 -8.73 2.99
N HIS A 90 -9.84 -7.71 3.84
CA HIS A 90 -9.00 -7.70 5.02
C HIS A 90 -9.41 -8.93 5.85
N ASP A 91 -8.68 -10.02 5.70
CA ASP A 91 -8.67 -11.07 6.70
C ASP A 91 -7.96 -10.48 7.93
N THR A 92 -8.74 -9.84 8.80
CA THR A 92 -8.32 -9.63 10.18
C THR A 92 -8.33 -11.00 10.86
N SER A 93 -7.18 -11.66 10.88
CA SER A 93 -6.94 -12.74 11.85
C SER A 93 -6.51 -12.12 13.17
N THR A 94 -7.18 -12.64 14.21
CA THR A 94 -7.10 -12.31 15.63
C THR A 94 -5.73 -12.61 16.23
#